data_AF-U6CWQ8-F1
#
_entry.id   AF-U6CWQ8-F1
#
_cell.length_a   1.000
_cell.length_b   1.000
_cell.length_c   1.000
_cell.angle_alpha   90.00
_cell.angle_beta   90.00
_cell.angle_gamma   90.00
#
_symmetry.space_group_name_H-M   'P 1'
#
loop_
_entity.id
_entity.type
_entity.pdbx_description
1 polymer ?
#
loop_
_entity_poly.entity_id
_entity_poly.type
_entity_poly.pdbx_seq_one_letter_code
_entity_poly.pdbx_strand_id
1 'polypeptide(L)'
;TNTSCRGVSNGTHVNILFSLKTCGTVVDVVNDKIVASNLVTGLPKQTPGSSGDIIIRTSKVLIPVTCEFPRLYTISEGYVPHLRNTPLEIMSRSHGIFPFTLEIFKDNEFEEPYREALPTLKLRDSLYFGIEPVVHVNGLESLVESCFA
;
A
#
# COMPACT_ATOMS: atom_id res chain seq x y z
N THR A 1 45.57 -13.46 24.14
CA THR A 1 45.40 -13.97 25.51
C THR A 1 43.94 -14.37 25.69
N ASN A 2 43.66 -15.66 25.92
CA ASN A 2 42.31 -16.20 26.04
C ASN A 2 41.73 -15.79 27.40
N THR A 3 41.15 -14.59 27.49
CA THR A 3 40.66 -14.01 28.73
C THR A 3 39.23 -14.48 29.00
N SER A 4 39.03 -15.23 30.09
CA SER A 4 37.69 -15.62 30.55
C SER A 4 36.95 -14.40 31.11
N CYS A 5 35.66 -14.25 30.79
CA CYS A 5 34.80 -13.21 31.34
C CYS A 5 33.92 -13.74 32.47
N ARG A 6 33.55 -12.87 33.42
CA ARG A 6 32.69 -13.22 34.56
C ARG A 6 31.28 -12.66 34.37
N GLY A 7 30.27 -13.49 34.59
CA GLY A 7 28.88 -13.06 34.62
C GLY A 7 28.53 -12.26 35.87
N VAL A 8 27.55 -11.38 35.77
CA VAL A 8 27.01 -10.60 36.89
C VAL A 8 25.66 -11.20 37.29
N SER A 9 25.45 -11.47 38.58
CA SER A 9 24.19 -12.00 39.09
C SER A 9 23.38 -10.93 39.80
N ASN A 10 22.07 -10.90 39.54
CA ASN A 10 21.11 -10.02 40.21
C ASN A 10 20.19 -10.82 41.17
N GLY A 11 20.72 -11.89 41.79
CA GLY A 11 20.01 -12.75 42.73
C GLY A 11 19.13 -13.82 42.09
N THR A 12 18.38 -13.49 41.03
CA THR A 12 17.51 -14.44 40.31
C THR A 12 18.11 -14.92 38.98
N HIS A 13 18.84 -14.04 38.29
CA HIS A 13 19.42 -14.32 36.98
C HIS A 13 20.94 -14.09 37.00
N VAL A 14 21.64 -14.74 36.07
CA VAL A 14 23.05 -14.49 35.78
C VAL A 14 23.13 -13.96 34.35
N ASN A 15 23.60 -12.73 34.20
CA ASN A 15 23.81 -12.09 32.91
C ASN A 15 25.27 -12.23 32.49
N ILE A 16 25.48 -12.75 31.29
CA ILE A 16 26.80 -12.95 30.70
C ILE A 16 26.79 -12.22 29.36
N LEU A 17 27.74 -11.30 29.17
CA LEU A 17 27.90 -10.54 27.94
C LEU A 17 29.22 -10.93 27.28
N PHE A 18 29.13 -11.40 26.04
CA PHE A 18 30.29 -11.64 25.19
C PHE A 18 29.98 -11.22 23.76
N SER A 19 31.02 -10.87 23.02
CA SER A 19 30.98 -10.53 21.60
C SER A 19 31.78 -11.56 20.80
N LEU A 20 31.78 -11.39 19.47
CA LEU A 20 32.55 -12.22 18.53
C LEU A 20 34.06 -12.23 18.80
N LYS A 21 34.61 -11.25 19.54
CA LYS A 21 36.06 -11.13 19.78
C LYS A 21 36.48 -11.19 21.24
N THR A 22 35.53 -11.26 22.16
CA THR A 22 35.81 -11.18 23.60
C THR A 22 35.58 -12.52 24.27
N CYS A 23 36.08 -12.69 25.50
CA CYS A 23 35.72 -13.81 26.37
C CYS A 23 36.09 -15.20 25.80
N GLY A 24 37.06 -15.27 24.89
CA GLY A 24 37.47 -16.52 24.25
C GLY A 24 36.45 -17.08 23.24
N THR A 25 35.50 -16.28 22.76
CA THR A 25 34.54 -16.71 21.72
C THR A 25 35.29 -17.17 20.48
N VAL A 26 34.96 -18.38 20.00
CA VAL A 26 35.47 -18.93 18.75
C VAL A 26 34.49 -18.56 17.64
N VAL A 27 35.02 -18.07 16.53
CA VAL A 27 34.21 -17.66 15.38
C VAL A 27 34.62 -18.49 14.17
N ASP A 28 33.68 -19.24 13.64
CA ASP A 28 33.84 -20.05 12.45
C ASP A 28 32.95 -19.50 11.34
N VAL A 29 33.50 -19.41 10.12
CA VAL A 29 32.74 -18.99 8.94
C VAL A 29 32.43 -20.26 8.15
N VAL A 30 31.14 -20.62 8.09
CA VAL A 30 30.69 -21.85 7.44
C VAL A 30 29.61 -21.48 6.41
N ASN A 31 29.91 -21.72 5.13
CA ASN A 31 29.00 -21.46 4.01
C ASN A 31 28.47 -20.00 3.99
N ASP A 32 27.18 -19.86 4.25
CA ASP A 32 26.37 -18.64 4.21
C ASP A 32 26.13 -18.02 5.61
N LYS A 33 26.80 -18.52 6.65
CA LYS A 33 26.65 -18.02 8.03
C LYS A 33 27.97 -17.91 8.79
N ILE A 34 27.98 -17.02 9.77
CA ILE A 34 29.04 -16.87 10.77
C ILE A 34 28.54 -17.51 12.06
N VAL A 35 29.27 -18.50 12.57
CA VAL A 35 28.93 -19.24 13.78
C VAL A 35 29.86 -18.79 14.90
N ALA A 36 29.29 -18.25 15.97
CA ALA A 36 30.03 -17.82 17.15
C ALA A 36 29.73 -18.74 18.32
N SER A 37 30.76 -19.37 18.87
CA SER A 37 30.65 -20.38 19.91
C SER A 37 31.41 -19.96 21.17
N ASN A 38 30.79 -20.16 22.34
CA ASN A 38 31.41 -19.92 23.64
C ASN A 38 30.97 -21.00 24.65
N LEU A 39 31.77 -21.22 25.70
CA LEU A 39 31.49 -22.20 26.74
C LEU A 39 31.32 -21.50 28.09
N VAL A 40 30.10 -21.50 28.60
CA VAL A 40 29.80 -20.97 29.93
C VAL A 40 30.10 -22.04 30.97
N THR A 41 30.98 -21.73 31.91
CA THR A 41 31.36 -22.62 33.01
C THR A 41 30.81 -22.10 34.34
N GLY A 42 30.13 -22.95 35.09
CA GLY A 42 29.64 -22.66 36.44
C GLY A 42 30.35 -23.50 37.49
N LEU A 43 30.74 -22.86 38.60
CA LEU A 43 31.22 -23.55 39.80
C LEU A 43 30.11 -23.55 40.87
N PRO A 44 29.80 -24.70 41.48
CA PRO A 44 28.83 -24.74 42.57
C PRO A 44 29.33 -23.94 43.78
N LYS A 45 28.40 -23.29 44.48
CA LYS A 45 28.68 -22.44 45.65
C LYS A 45 29.24 -23.31 46.79
N GLN A 46 30.43 -22.99 47.29
CA GLN A 46 31.03 -23.71 48.41
C GLN A 46 30.36 -23.36 49.74
N THR A 47 30.31 -24.33 50.66
CA THR A 47 29.91 -24.12 52.06
C THR A 47 30.93 -23.20 52.76
N PRO A 48 30.47 -22.32 53.70
CA PRO A 48 31.35 -21.35 54.35
C PRO A 48 32.30 -22.09 55.31
N GLY A 49 33.58 -22.20 54.94
CA GLY A 49 34.60 -22.84 55.78
C GLY A 49 35.91 -23.24 55.08
N SER A 50 35.96 -23.27 53.74
CA SER A 50 37.17 -23.67 53.00
C SER A 50 37.97 -22.45 52.53
N SER A 51 38.89 -21.97 53.38
CA SER A 51 39.94 -21.02 52.98
C SER A 51 41.13 -21.80 52.42
N GLY A 52 41.21 -21.95 51.10
CA GLY A 52 42.37 -22.54 50.42
C GLY A 52 41.95 -23.37 49.22
N ASP A 53 42.56 -23.06 48.07
CA ASP A 53 42.47 -23.65 46.72
C ASP A 53 41.16 -24.35 46.30
N ILE A 54 40.66 -23.96 45.13
CA ILE A 54 39.39 -24.40 44.55
C ILE A 54 39.51 -25.90 44.15
N ILE A 55 39.36 -26.81 45.11
CA ILE A 55 39.27 -28.25 44.85
C ILE A 55 37.82 -28.57 44.47
N ILE A 56 37.58 -28.75 43.18
CA ILE A 56 36.26 -29.07 42.63
C ILE A 56 36.03 -30.58 42.78
N ARG A 57 35.25 -30.98 43.79
CA ARG A 57 34.88 -32.40 44.03
C ARG A 57 33.59 -32.83 43.30
N THR A 58 32.84 -31.89 42.74
CA THR A 58 31.57 -32.09 42.01
C THR A 58 31.71 -31.73 40.53
N SER A 59 30.84 -32.25 39.67
CA SER A 59 30.88 -31.95 38.22
C SER A 59 30.70 -30.45 37.95
N LYS A 60 31.63 -29.87 37.17
CA LYS A 60 31.53 -28.49 36.67
C LYS A 60 30.29 -28.38 35.77
N VAL A 61 29.55 -27.28 35.89
CA VAL A 61 28.46 -26.99 34.95
C VAL A 61 29.09 -26.42 33.68
N LEU A 62 28.79 -27.04 32.54
CA LEU A 62 29.27 -26.64 31.21
C LEU A 62 28.07 -26.42 30.31
N ILE A 63 27.91 -25.20 29.81
CA ILE A 63 26.79 -24.82 28.94
C ILE A 63 27.39 -24.27 27.64
N PRO A 64 27.32 -25.03 26.52
CA PRO A 64 27.73 -24.54 25.22
C PRO A 64 26.71 -23.52 24.71
N VAL A 65 27.19 -22.38 24.24
CA VAL A 65 26.37 -21.32 23.64
C VAL A 65 26.84 -21.11 22.20
N THR A 66 25.89 -21.02 21.28
CA THR A 66 26.16 -20.83 19.85
C THR A 66 25.18 -19.81 19.27
N CYS A 67 25.72 -18.83 18.55
CA CYS A 67 24.96 -17.82 17.83
C CYS A 67 25.30 -17.88 16.34
N GLU A 68 24.28 -17.90 15.49
CA GLU A 68 24.45 -17.94 14.03
C GLU A 68 24.01 -16.62 13.41
N PHE A 69 24.88 -16.03 12.59
CA PHE A 69 24.62 -14.78 11.88
C PHE A 69 24.60 -15.06 10.37
N PRO A 70 23.47 -14.88 9.66
CA PRO A 70 23.41 -15.07 8.23
C PRO A 70 24.25 -14.00 7.51
N ARG A 71 24.95 -14.40 6.43
CA ARG A 71 25.76 -13.48 5.60
C ARG A 71 24.92 -12.61 4.69
N LEU A 72 23.70 -13.04 4.39
CA LEU A 72 22.72 -12.33 3.59
C LEU A 72 21.43 -12.22 4.40
N TYR A 73 20.91 -11.00 4.52
CA TYR A 73 19.58 -10.78 5.08
C TYR A 73 18.86 -9.70 4.28
N THR A 74 17.57 -9.88 4.08
CA THR A 74 16.73 -8.90 3.38
C THR A 74 16.39 -7.76 4.33
N ILE A 75 16.71 -6.53 3.93
CA ILE A 75 16.26 -5.32 4.61
C ILE A 75 15.02 -4.77 3.91
N SER A 76 14.00 -4.41 4.69
CA SER A 76 12.89 -3.59 4.22
C SER A 76 13.00 -2.22 4.90
N GLU A 77 13.14 -1.16 4.11
CA GLU A 77 13.05 0.21 4.58
C GLU A 77 11.65 0.75 4.24
N GLY A 78 10.99 1.40 5.19
CA GLY A 78 9.63 1.94 5.04
C GLY A 78 9.55 3.19 4.16
N TYR A 79 10.26 3.20 3.04
CA TYR A 79 10.26 4.31 2.11
C TYR A 79 8.91 4.39 1.39
N VAL A 80 8.12 5.40 1.75
CA VAL A 80 6.90 5.78 1.02
C VAL A 80 7.26 6.95 0.11
N PRO A 81 7.34 6.77 -1.23
CA PRO A 81 7.60 7.88 -2.13
C PRO A 81 6.46 8.90 -2.03
N HIS A 82 6.80 10.14 -1.68
CA HIS A 82 5.88 11.26 -1.80
C HIS A 82 5.71 11.59 -3.29
N LEU A 83 4.68 11.02 -3.92
CA LEU A 83 4.22 11.40 -5.25
C LEU A 83 3.61 12.82 -5.15
N ARG A 84 4.46 13.85 -5.12
CA ARG A 84 4.06 15.27 -5.11
C ARG A 84 3.39 15.72 -6.42
N ASN A 85 3.33 14.84 -7.42
CA ASN A 85 2.72 15.17 -8.69
C ASN A 85 1.23 14.80 -8.60
N THR A 86 0.39 15.84 -8.59
CA THR A 86 -1.04 15.70 -8.84
C THR A 86 -1.25 14.84 -10.10
N PRO A 87 -2.25 13.93 -10.12
CA PRO A 87 -2.54 13.15 -11.31
C PRO A 87 -2.73 14.11 -12.49
N LEU A 88 -2.20 13.70 -13.66
CA LEU A 88 -2.26 14.48 -14.89
C LEU A 88 -3.74 14.72 -15.23
N GLU A 89 -4.23 15.96 -15.08
CA GLU A 89 -5.59 16.33 -15.48
C GLU A 89 -5.60 16.60 -16.99
N ILE A 90 -5.95 15.57 -17.77
CA ILE A 90 -6.09 15.68 -19.21
C ILE A 90 -7.45 16.32 -19.51
N MET A 91 -7.46 17.62 -19.79
CA MET A 91 -8.66 18.33 -20.20
C MET A 91 -8.95 18.02 -21.68
N SER A 92 -9.88 17.09 -21.93
CA SER A 92 -10.38 16.79 -23.27
C SER A 92 -11.52 17.74 -23.63
N ARG A 93 -11.48 18.31 -24.84
CA ARG A 93 -12.59 19.09 -25.41
C ARG A 93 -13.20 18.28 -26.54
N SER A 94 -14.45 17.83 -26.35
CA SER A 94 -15.24 17.25 -27.43
C SER A 94 -16.17 18.31 -28.01
N HIS A 95 -16.36 18.29 -29.32
CA HIS A 95 -17.42 19.02 -30.00
C HIS A 95 -18.47 17.99 -30.45
N GLY A 96 -19.73 18.26 -30.15
CA GLY A 96 -20.88 17.45 -30.56
C GLY A 96 -21.82 18.27 -31.43
N ILE A 97 -22.59 17.58 -32.27
CA ILE A 97 -23.69 18.17 -33.04
C ILE A 97 -24.98 17.72 -32.37
N PHE A 98 -25.87 18.65 -32.05
CA PHE A 98 -27.22 18.36 -31.53
C PHE A 98 -28.23 18.58 -32.65
N PRO A 99 -28.63 17.52 -33.37
CA PRO A 99 -29.59 17.67 -34.45
C PRO A 99 -30.99 17.97 -33.89
N PHE A 100 -31.70 18.84 -34.60
CA PHE A 100 -33.10 19.18 -34.35
C PHE A 100 -33.95 18.72 -35.52
N THR A 101 -35.20 18.36 -35.22
CA THR A 101 -36.23 18.05 -36.20
C THR A 101 -37.31 19.11 -36.14
N LEU A 102 -37.77 19.53 -37.32
CA LEU A 102 -38.94 20.38 -37.48
C LEU A 102 -40.05 19.54 -38.10
N GLU A 103 -41.18 19.46 -37.42
CA GLU A 103 -42.34 18.68 -37.86
C GLU A 103 -43.57 19.57 -37.98
N ILE A 104 -44.47 19.22 -38.90
CA ILE A 104 -45.77 19.87 -39.08
C ILE A 104 -46.83 18.95 -38.50
N PHE A 105 -47.67 19.49 -37.62
CA PHE A 105 -48.72 18.77 -36.91
C PHE A 105 -50.09 19.06 -37.52
N LYS A 106 -50.99 18.09 -37.38
CA LYS A 106 -52.35 18.19 -37.89
C LYS A 106 -53.19 19.21 -37.12
N ASP A 107 -52.91 19.39 -35.84
CA ASP A 107 -53.69 20.20 -34.89
C ASP A 107 -52.79 20.81 -33.80
N ASN A 108 -53.42 21.52 -32.85
CA ASN A 108 -52.74 22.24 -31.76
C ASN A 108 -52.39 21.35 -30.57
N GLU A 109 -52.70 20.06 -30.63
CA GLU A 109 -52.35 19.06 -29.63
C GLU A 109 -50.92 18.53 -29.83
N PHE A 110 -50.35 18.73 -31.03
CA PHE A 110 -48.98 18.31 -31.37
C PHE A 110 -48.73 16.80 -31.21
N GLU A 111 -49.76 15.97 -31.35
CA GLU A 111 -49.64 14.51 -31.23
C GLU A 111 -49.37 13.81 -32.57
N GLU A 112 -50.02 14.27 -33.65
CA GLU A 112 -49.94 13.61 -34.95
C GLU A 112 -49.23 14.48 -36.02
N PRO A 113 -47.98 14.14 -36.39
CA PRO A 113 -47.27 14.84 -37.46
C PRO A 113 -47.64 14.32 -38.87
N TYR A 114 -47.46 15.16 -39.88
CA TYR A 114 -47.52 14.79 -41.29
C TYR A 114 -46.23 14.07 -41.70
N ARG A 115 -46.31 12.77 -42.04
CA ARG A 115 -45.11 11.93 -42.31
C ARG A 115 -44.74 11.78 -43.80
N GLU A 116 -45.73 11.79 -44.69
CA GLU A 116 -45.51 11.42 -46.11
C GLU A 116 -45.80 12.58 -47.08
N ALA A 117 -46.83 13.39 -46.79
CA ALA A 117 -47.24 14.49 -47.64
C ALA A 117 -47.49 15.76 -46.81
N LEU A 118 -47.08 16.90 -47.37
CA LEU A 118 -47.35 18.20 -46.78
C LEU A 118 -48.84 18.55 -46.83
N PRO A 119 -49.37 19.26 -45.82
CA PRO A 119 -50.78 19.65 -45.82
C PRO A 119 -51.10 20.60 -46.97
N THR A 120 -52.25 20.42 -47.59
CA THR A 120 -52.80 21.41 -48.53
C THR A 120 -53.67 22.39 -47.74
N LEU A 121 -53.17 23.61 -47.55
CA LEU A 121 -53.85 24.63 -46.76
C LEU A 121 -54.55 25.66 -47.65
N LYS A 122 -55.68 26.17 -47.15
CA LYS A 122 -56.39 27.31 -47.73
C LYS A 122 -56.02 28.58 -46.97
N LEU A 123 -56.32 29.71 -47.59
CA LEU A 123 -56.17 31.01 -46.92
C LEU A 123 -57.00 31.02 -45.63
N ARG A 124 -56.35 31.41 -44.52
CA ARG A 124 -56.90 31.45 -43.14
C ARG A 124 -56.88 30.12 -42.37
N ASP A 125 -56.35 29.04 -42.94
CA ASP A 125 -56.10 27.83 -42.16
C ASP A 125 -54.90 28.04 -41.22
N SER A 126 -54.95 27.42 -40.03
CA SER A 126 -53.84 27.42 -39.08
C SER A 126 -52.83 26.32 -39.45
N LEU A 127 -51.54 26.66 -39.41
CA LEU A 127 -50.44 25.71 -39.57
C LEU A 127 -49.76 25.53 -38.20
N TYR A 128 -49.66 24.29 -37.73
CA TYR A 128 -49.00 23.93 -36.49
C TYR A 128 -47.67 23.26 -36.80
N PHE A 129 -46.57 23.75 -36.23
CA PHE A 129 -45.25 23.16 -36.37
C PHE A 129 -44.54 23.13 -35.02
N GLY A 130 -43.74 22.10 -34.82
CA GLY A 130 -42.94 21.90 -33.61
C GLY A 130 -41.48 21.71 -33.98
N ILE A 131 -40.59 22.15 -33.08
CA ILE A 131 -39.15 21.92 -33.19
C ILE A 131 -38.73 21.20 -31.92
N GLU A 132 -38.10 20.05 -32.07
CA GLU A 132 -37.60 19.26 -30.95
C GLU A 132 -36.18 18.74 -31.22
N PRO A 133 -35.36 18.58 -30.17
CA PRO A 133 -34.07 17.94 -30.32
C PRO A 133 -34.27 16.43 -30.53
N VAL A 134 -33.56 15.85 -31.49
CA VAL A 134 -33.59 14.39 -31.73
C VAL A 134 -33.10 13.60 -30.51
N VAL A 135 -32.23 14.22 -29.71
CA VAL A 135 -31.72 13.66 -28.45
C VAL A 135 -31.87 14.69 -27.34
N HIS A 136 -32.63 14.34 -26.30
CA HIS A 136 -32.80 15.17 -25.12
C HIS A 136 -31.58 15.03 -24.19
N VAL A 137 -31.01 16.16 -23.79
CA VAL A 137 -29.88 16.22 -22.86
C VAL A 137 -30.29 17.08 -21.66
N ASN A 138 -30.10 16.54 -20.47
CA ASN A 138 -30.45 17.23 -19.23
C ASN A 138 -29.69 18.56 -19.10
N GLY A 139 -30.43 19.63 -18.80
CA GLY A 139 -29.87 20.97 -18.60
C GLY A 139 -29.74 21.82 -19.86
N LEU A 140 -30.24 21.34 -21.01
CA LEU A 140 -30.37 22.14 -22.24
C LEU A 140 -31.85 22.39 -22.56
N GLU A 141 -32.14 23.58 -23.06
CA GLU A 141 -33.45 24.00 -23.53
C GLU A 141 -33.37 24.49 -24.98
N SER A 142 -34.47 24.39 -25.71
CA SER A 142 -34.54 24.79 -27.12
C SER A 142 -35.12 26.21 -27.23
N LEU A 143 -34.44 27.08 -27.98
CA LEU A 143 -34.89 28.44 -28.25
C LEU A 143 -34.89 28.71 -29.75
N VAL A 144 -36.04 29.11 -30.30
CA VAL A 144 -36.18 29.55 -31.68
C VAL A 144 -35.89 31.04 -31.76
N GLU A 145 -34.73 31.41 -32.27
CA GLU A 145 -34.31 32.82 -32.37
C GLU A 145 -34.97 33.53 -33.56
N SER A 146 -35.10 32.84 -34.69
CA SER A 146 -35.73 33.37 -35.90
C SER A 146 -36.47 32.29 -36.68
N CYS A 147 -37.58 32.68 -37.30
CA CYS A 147 -38.40 31.82 -38.16
C CYS A 147 -38.91 32.67 -39.33
N PHE A 148 -38.75 32.18 -40.55
CA PHE A 148 -39.14 32.85 -41.78
C PHE A 148 -39.74 31.84 -42.76
N ALA A 149 -40.60 32.33 -43.65
CA ALA A 149 -41.25 31.57 -44.71
C ALA A 149 -40.75 32.02 -46.09
#